data_AF-A0A848ZIV0-F1
#
_entry.id   AF-A0A848ZIV0-F1
#
_cell.length_a   1.000
_cell.length_b   1.000
_cell.length_c   1.000
_cell.angle_alpha   90.00
_cell.angle_beta   90.00
_cell.angle_gamma   90.00
#
_symmetry.space_group_name_H-M   'P 1'
#
loop_
_entity.id
_entity.type
_entity.pdbx_description
1 polymer ?
#
loop_
_entity_poly.entity_id
_entity_poly.type
_entity_poly.pdbx_seq_one_letter_code
_entity_poly.pdbx_strand_id
1 'polypeptide(L)'
;MNRKNLPGILLIGLPSLPFAHSTRDHVEIVYVGNTIILETGKKAKSLGIDAPEAGYEGNRSEFVAIASKNFNFCLVDKKSENGWLWKKS
;
A
#
# COMPACT_ATOMS: atom_id res chain seq x y z
N MET A 1 -34.42 -23.00 20.92
CA MET A 1 -34.34 -21.94 19.87
C MET A 1 -35.01 -22.46 18.60
N ASN A 2 -36.07 -21.80 18.12
CA ASN A 2 -36.96 -22.34 17.08
C ASN A 2 -36.34 -22.10 15.68
N ARG A 3 -36.00 -23.19 14.96
CA ARG A 3 -35.27 -23.15 13.67
C ARG A 3 -36.00 -22.39 12.55
N LYS A 4 -37.27 -22.05 12.76
CA LYS A 4 -38.16 -21.38 11.81
C LYS A 4 -37.87 -19.89 11.61
N ASN A 5 -37.17 -19.27 12.57
CA ASN A 5 -36.91 -17.82 12.56
C ASN A 5 -35.49 -17.46 12.05
N LEU A 6 -34.68 -18.47 11.72
CA LEU A 6 -33.31 -18.31 11.23
C LEU A 6 -33.18 -17.51 9.90
N PRO A 7 -34.07 -17.66 8.89
CA PRO A 7 -33.91 -16.89 7.65
C PRO A 7 -34.21 -15.39 7.83
N GLY A 8 -35.11 -15.03 8.76
CA GLY A 8 -35.44 -13.63 9.03
C GLY A 8 -34.29 -12.85 9.69
N ILE A 9 -33.52 -13.51 10.55
CA ILE A 9 -32.34 -12.91 11.21
C ILE A 9 -31.21 -12.72 10.20
N LEU A 10 -31.05 -13.65 9.24
CA LEU A 10 -30.05 -13.55 8.17
C LEU A 10 -30.32 -12.38 7.20
N LEU A 11 -31.59 -12.11 6.89
CA LEU A 11 -32.00 -11.03 5.98
C LEU A 11 -31.88 -9.62 6.58
N ILE A 12 -31.98 -9.49 7.91
CA ILE A 12 -31.84 -8.20 8.61
C ILE A 12 -30.38 -7.90 8.96
N GLY A 13 -29.52 -8.92 9.09
CA GLY A 13 -28.09 -8.76 9.38
C GLY A 13 -27.19 -8.53 8.16
N LEU A 14 -27.67 -8.77 6.94
CA LEU A 14 -26.89 -8.61 5.71
C LEU A 14 -26.71 -7.17 5.19
N PRO A 15 -27.63 -6.20 5.37
CA PRO A 15 -27.46 -4.84 4.84
C PRO A 15 -26.49 -3.96 5.65
N SER A 16 -25.92 -4.47 6.75
CA SER A 16 -24.95 -3.73 7.58
C SER A 16 -23.49 -4.08 7.30
N LEU A 17 -23.16 -4.64 6.12
CA LEU A 17 -21.78 -4.62 5.64
C LEU A 17 -21.42 -3.14 5.43
N PRO A 18 -20.61 -2.52 6.30
CA PRO A 18 -20.28 -1.12 6.11
C PRO A 18 -19.56 -1.03 4.77
N PHE A 19 -20.04 -0.14 3.91
CA PHE A 19 -19.26 0.39 2.81
C PHE A 19 -17.87 0.72 3.37
N ALA A 20 -16.90 -0.14 3.10
CA ALA A 20 -15.51 0.14 3.43
C ALA A 20 -15.15 1.34 2.57
N HIS A 21 -15.25 2.53 3.16
CA HIS A 21 -14.88 3.77 2.51
C HIS A 21 -13.41 3.61 2.17
N SER A 22 -13.10 3.34 0.89
CA SER A 22 -11.73 3.32 0.41
C SER A 22 -11.23 4.76 0.53
N THR A 23 -10.61 5.10 1.66
CA THR A 23 -9.95 6.38 1.82
C THR A 23 -8.81 6.40 0.82
N ARG A 24 -8.96 7.23 -0.22
CA ARG A 24 -7.85 7.54 -1.13
C ARG A 24 -6.94 8.48 -0.36
N ASP A 25 -6.04 7.90 0.42
CA ASP A 25 -5.00 8.66 1.09
C ASP A 25 -3.90 8.98 0.07
N HIS A 26 -3.48 10.25 0.06
CA HIS A 26 -2.40 10.70 -0.80
C HIS A 26 -1.05 10.32 -0.20
N VAL A 27 -0.09 10.01 -1.08
CA VAL A 27 1.28 9.68 -0.68
C VAL A 27 2.06 10.97 -0.49
N GLU A 28 2.64 11.14 0.70
CA GLU A 28 3.52 12.27 1.00
C GLU A 28 4.96 11.96 0.58
N ILE A 29 5.48 10.80 0.99
CA ILE A 29 6.86 10.40 0.71
C ILE A 29 7.01 8.87 0.66
N VAL A 30 7.88 8.39 -0.22
CA VAL A 30 8.36 7.00 -0.18
C VAL A 30 9.48 6.89 0.85
N TYR A 31 9.29 6.06 1.86
CA TYR A 31 10.25 5.86 2.94
C TYR A 31 11.36 4.90 2.48
N VAL A 32 10.99 3.66 2.17
CA VAL A 32 11.85 2.59 1.61
C VAL A 32 11.10 1.85 0.49
N GLY A 33 11.72 0.81 -0.09
CA GLY A 33 11.19 0.12 -1.27
C GLY A 33 9.77 -0.46 -1.17
N ASN A 34 9.28 -0.73 0.03
CA ASN A 34 7.93 -1.27 0.28
C ASN A 34 7.09 -0.43 1.26
N THR A 35 7.61 0.73 1.71
CA THR A 35 6.95 1.51 2.76
C THR A 35 6.80 2.95 2.30
N ILE A 36 5.57 3.45 2.38
CA ILE A 36 5.21 4.85 2.06
C ILE A 36 4.67 5.53 3.31
N ILE A 37 4.80 6.86 3.36
CA ILE A 37 4.15 7.72 4.33
C ILE A 37 3.04 8.45 3.59
N LEU A 38 1.84 8.36 4.14
CA LEU A 38 0.64 9.05 3.65
C LEU A 38 0.62 10.48 4.22
N GLU A 39 -0.10 11.41 3.58
CA GLU A 39 -0.28 12.79 4.08
C GLU A 39 -0.87 12.86 5.51
N THR A 40 -1.52 11.78 5.96
CA THR A 40 -1.98 11.63 7.35
C THR A 40 -0.85 11.38 8.36
N GLY A 41 0.40 11.28 7.90
CA GLY A 41 1.57 10.85 8.67
C GLY A 41 1.64 9.34 8.92
N LYS A 42 0.63 8.57 8.47
CA LYS A 42 0.59 7.11 8.65
C LYS A 42 1.58 6.42 7.71
N LYS A 43 2.27 5.43 8.24
CA LYS A 43 3.10 4.51 7.45
C LYS A 43 2.24 3.37 6.90
N ALA A 44 2.31 3.14 5.60
CA ALA A 44 1.70 1.99 4.94
C ALA A 44 2.77 1.11 4.32
N LYS A 45 2.72 -0.19 4.61
CA LYS A 45 3.65 -1.20 4.09
C LYS A 45 2.94 -2.07 3.05
N SER A 46 3.60 -2.31 1.93
CA SER A 46 3.11 -3.23 0.91
C SER A 46 3.02 -4.65 1.46
N LEU A 47 1.84 -5.26 1.34
CA LEU A 47 1.61 -6.61 1.83
C LEU A 47 2.36 -7.63 0.96
N GLY A 48 3.05 -8.58 1.59
CA GLY A 48 3.77 -9.65 0.90
C GLY A 48 5.06 -9.23 0.19
N ILE A 49 5.51 -7.98 0.36
CA ILE A 49 6.75 -7.49 -0.23
C ILE A 49 7.74 -7.18 0.88
N ASP A 50 8.89 -7.85 0.84
CA ASP A 50 10.06 -7.49 1.63
C ASP A 50 11.06 -6.77 0.72
N ALA A 51 11.44 -5.56 1.09
CA ALA A 51 12.28 -4.70 0.27
C ALA A 51 13.55 -4.33 1.04
N PRO A 52 14.69 -4.13 0.35
CA PRO A 52 15.93 -3.83 1.03
C PRO A 52 15.84 -2.51 1.79
N GLU A 53 16.40 -2.50 3.01
CA GLU A 53 16.32 -1.38 3.92
C GLU A 53 17.29 -0.27 3.53
N ALA A 54 16.77 0.96 3.45
CA ALA A 54 17.62 2.14 3.31
C ALA A 54 18.22 2.48 4.68
N GLY A 55 19.52 2.71 4.73
CA GLY A 55 20.19 3.12 5.95
C GLY A 55 19.79 4.55 6.34
N TYR A 56 19.45 4.74 7.61
CA TYR A 56 19.19 6.05 8.21
C TYR A 56 20.24 6.37 9.27
N GLU A 57 20.48 7.67 9.53
CA GLU A 57 21.35 8.15 10.62
C GLU A 57 22.80 7.62 10.55
N GLY A 58 23.36 7.54 9.34
CA GLY A 58 24.73 7.08 9.12
C GLY A 58 24.87 5.55 8.98
N ASN A 59 23.79 4.79 9.13
CA ASN A 59 23.79 3.37 8.81
C ASN A 59 23.94 3.13 7.31
N ARG A 60 24.59 2.02 6.95
CA ARG A 60 24.69 1.61 5.55
C ARG A 60 23.35 1.10 5.05
N SER A 61 23.05 1.45 3.80
CA SER A 61 21.91 0.86 3.09
C SER A 61 22.23 -0.56 2.65
N GLU A 62 21.21 -1.41 2.63
CA GLU A 62 21.31 -2.72 2.01
C GLU A 62 21.55 -2.61 0.50
N PHE A 63 22.09 -3.68 -0.08
CA PHE A 63 22.30 -3.74 -1.52
C PHE A 63 20.98 -3.45 -2.25
N VAL A 64 21.02 -2.53 -3.21
CA VAL A 64 19.89 -2.04 -4.03
C VAL A 64 18.71 -1.34 -3.29
N ALA A 65 18.84 -0.98 -2.01
CA ALA A 65 17.78 -0.28 -1.27
C ALA A 65 17.35 1.06 -1.91
N ILE A 66 18.32 1.86 -2.38
CA ILE A 66 18.04 3.14 -3.04
C ILE A 66 17.31 2.94 -4.38
N ALA A 67 17.70 1.92 -5.15
CA ALA A 67 17.03 1.59 -6.41
C ALA A 67 15.59 1.11 -6.16
N SER A 68 15.37 0.28 -5.15
CA SER A 68 14.05 -0.19 -4.74
C SER A 68 13.15 0.96 -4.30
N LYS A 69 13.67 1.89 -3.48
CA LYS A 69 12.97 3.11 -3.09
C LYS A 69 12.58 3.97 -4.29
N ASN A 70 13.50 4.21 -5.22
CA ASN A 70 13.24 5.01 -6.42
C ASN A 70 12.20 4.36 -7.34
N PHE A 71 12.23 3.02 -7.46
CA PHE A 71 11.22 2.30 -8.22
C PHE A 71 9.81 2.50 -7.63
N ASN A 72 9.67 2.35 -6.31
CA ASN A 72 8.39 2.59 -5.64
C ASN A 72 7.95 4.06 -5.76
N PHE A 73 8.90 5.00 -5.67
CA PHE A 73 8.64 6.43 -5.93
C PHE A 73 8.04 6.66 -7.32
N CYS A 74 8.61 6.05 -8.36
CA CYS A 74 8.06 6.17 -9.71
C CYS A 74 6.66 5.56 -9.85
N LEU A 75 6.32 4.50 -9.10
CA LEU A 75 4.99 3.90 -9.14
C LEU A 75 3.93 4.81 -8.49
N VAL A 76 4.28 5.49 -7.40
CA VAL A 76 3.34 6.37 -6.69
C VAL A 76 3.27 7.77 -7.29
N ASP A 77 4.37 8.29 -7.84
CA ASP A 77 4.41 9.55 -8.57
C ASP A 77 3.90 9.30 -10.00
N LYS A 78 2.70 9.78 -10.32
CA LYS A 78 2.01 9.58 -11.62
C LYS A 78 2.80 10.02 -12.86
N LYS A 79 4.02 10.53 -12.73
CA LYS A 79 4.99 10.72 -13.82
C LYS A 79 5.43 9.43 -14.51
N SER A 80 5.10 8.25 -13.98
CA SER A 80 5.33 6.96 -14.67
C SER A 80 4.33 6.66 -15.80
N GLU A 81 3.81 7.66 -16.51
CA GLU A 81 3.04 7.38 -17.74
C GLU A 81 3.93 7.17 -18.98
N ASN A 82 5.24 7.49 -18.97
CA ASN A 82 6.07 7.38 -20.20
C ASN A 82 7.55 6.97 -20.01
N GLY A 83 8.02 6.54 -18.84
CA GLY A 83 9.47 6.55 -18.52
C GLY A 83 10.24 5.23 -18.48
N TRP A 84 9.59 4.09 -18.22
CA TRP A 84 10.31 2.85 -17.84
C TRP A 84 9.81 1.57 -18.54
N LEU A 85 9.10 1.70 -19.65
CA LEU A 85 9.03 0.60 -20.61
C LEU A 85 10.43 0.40 -21.15
N TRP A 86 11.11 -0.63 -20.65
CA TRP A 86 12.37 -1.17 -21.14
C TRP A 86 12.54 -0.88 -22.63
N LYS A 87 13.32 0.16 -22.98
CA LYS A 87 13.99 0.16 -24.28
C LYS A 87 14.93 -1.03 -24.20
N LYS A 88 14.52 -2.16 -24.79
CA LYS A 88 15.42 -3.26 -25.13
C LYS A 88 16.64 -2.63 -25.81
N SER A 89 17.74 -2.56 -25.08
CA SER A 89 19.08 -2.48 -25.65
C SER A 89 19.60 -3.89 -25.88
#